data_AF-A0A835E965-F1
#
_entry.id   AF-A0A835E965-F1
#
_cell.length_a   1.000
_cell.length_b   1.000
_cell.length_c   1.000
_cell.angle_alpha   90.00
_cell.angle_beta   90.00
_cell.angle_gamma   90.00
#
_symmetry.space_group_name_H-M   'P 1'
#
loop_
_entity.id
_entity.type
_entity.pdbx_description
1 polymer ?
#
loop_
_entity_poly.entity_id
_entity_poly.type
_entity_poly.pdbx_seq_one_letter_code
_entity_poly.pdbx_strand_id
1 'polypeptide(L)' 'MEVARERHKVERGLGIGDVGSLDGMRSNAQAAATCAALAAANGRFWTVHAVSVLATVASATGLAVHSWYLAGKLAL' A
#
# COMPACT_ATOMS: atom_id res chain seq x y z
N MET A 1 -3.89 -7.44 -3.36
CA MET A 1 -3.30 -8.33 -2.33
C MET A 1 -2.21 -9.26 -2.87
N GLU A 2 -2.21 -9.58 -4.17
CA GLU A 2 -1.20 -10.42 -4.81
C GLU A 2 0.24 -9.87 -4.70
N VAL A 3 0.44 -8.57 -4.94
CA VAL A 3 1.76 -7.93 -4.83
C VAL A 3 2.35 -7.97 -3.41
N ALA A 4 1.50 -7.87 -2.38
CA ALA A 4 1.93 -8.05 -0.99
C ALA A 4 2.32 -9.51 -0.69
N ARG A 5 1.61 -10.47 -1.28
CA ARG A 5 1.92 -11.90 -1.17
C ARG A 5 3.24 -12.25 -1.85
N GLU A 6 3.50 -11.70 -3.03
CA GLU A 6 4.78 -11.88 -3.73
C GLU A 6 5.94 -11.26 -2.96
N ARG A 7 5.77 -10.05 -2.42
CA ARG A 7 6.78 -9.44 -1.53
C ARG A 7 7.06 -10.30 -0.30
N HIS A 8 6.00 -10.81 0.35
CA HIS A 8 6.12 -11.69 1.51
C HIS A 8 6.83 -13.01 1.20
N LYS A 9 6.62 -13.58 -0.01
CA LYS A 9 7.35 -14.77 -0.47
C LYS A 9 8.85 -14.50 -0.58
N VAL A 10 9.24 -13.37 -1.16
CA VAL A 10 10.66 -12.96 -1.28
C VAL A 10 11.27 -12.68 0.10
N GLU A 11 10.55 -11.97 0.98
CA GLU A 11 10.98 -11.69 2.37
C GLU A 11 11.22 -12.99 3.15
N ARG A 12 10.31 -13.98 3.06
CA ARG A 12 10.50 -15.30 3.69
C ARG A 12 11.70 -16.06 3.14
N GLY A 13 11.90 -16.03 1.82
CA GLY A 13 13.07 -16.66 1.18
C GLY A 13 14.40 -16.08 1.65
N LEU A 14 14.39 -14.82 2.12
CA LEU A 14 15.54 -14.11 2.67
C LEU A 14 15.63 -14.18 4.21
N GLY A 15 14.74 -14.93 4.86
CA GLY A 15 14.72 -15.06 6.33
C GLY A 15 14.23 -13.82 7.08
N ILE A 16 13.55 -12.89 6.40
CA ILE A 16 12.99 -11.67 7.01
C ILE A 16 11.64 -12.05 7.65
N GLY A 17 11.69 -12.48 8.91
CA GLY A 17 10.58 -13.16 9.59
C GLY A 17 9.50 -12.28 10.23
N ASP A 18 9.66 -10.95 10.25
CA ASP A 18 8.81 -10.06 11.07
C ASP A 18 8.00 -9.06 10.23
N VAL A 19 7.24 -9.58 9.28
CA VAL A 19 6.54 -8.76 8.28
C VAL A 19 5.38 -7.98 8.92
N GLY A 20 5.47 -6.65 8.86
CA GLY A 20 4.48 -5.73 9.44
C GLY A 20 4.91 -5.07 10.75
N SER A 21 6.03 -5.51 11.33
CA SER A 21 6.70 -4.84 12.45
C SER A 21 7.67 -3.77 11.95
N LEU A 22 7.99 -2.82 12.83
CA LEU A 22 9.01 -1.79 12.58
C LEU A 22 10.38 -2.42 12.31
N ASP A 23 10.73 -3.49 13.04
CA ASP A 23 11.98 -4.21 12.87
C ASP A 23 12.04 -4.97 11.55
N GLY A 24 10.95 -5.61 11.15
CA GLY A 24 10.88 -6.27 9.83
C GLY A 24 10.85 -5.29 8.66
N MET A 25 10.26 -4.11 8.81
CA MET A 25 10.31 -3.07 7.78
C MET A 25 11.73 -2.52 7.61
N ARG A 26 12.45 -2.32 8.71
CA ARG A 26 13.86 -1.91 8.70
C ARG A 26 14.77 -2.99 8.11
N SER A 27 14.56 -4.25 8.49
CA SER A 27 15.28 -5.40 7.96
C SER A 27 15.02 -5.61 6.45
N ASN A 28 13.77 -5.48 6.02
CA ASN A 28 13.40 -5.46 4.60
C ASN A 28 14.13 -4.34 3.85
N ALA A 29 14.15 -3.11 4.39
CA ALA A 29 14.84 -1.98 3.74
C ALA A 29 16.35 -2.23 3.62
N GLN A 30 16.97 -2.81 4.65
CA GLN A 30 18.39 -3.20 4.61
C GLN A 30 18.66 -4.31 3.59
N ALA A 31 17.82 -5.34 3.54
CA ALA A 31 17.95 -6.42 2.57
C ALA A 31 17.67 -5.97 1.13
N ALA A 32 16.78 -5.00 0.92
CA ALA A 32 16.49 -4.46 -0.39
C ALA A 32 17.66 -3.63 -0.95
N ALA A 33 18.53 -3.10 -0.09
CA ALA A 33 19.75 -2.41 -0.52
C ALA A 33 20.76 -3.36 -1.18
N THR A 34 20.72 -4.65 -0.85
CA THR A 34 21.66 -5.67 -1.36
C THR A 34 21.00 -6.70 -2.27
N CYS A 35 19.66 -6.79 -2.29
CA CYS A 35 18.90 -7.74 -3.10
C CYS A 35 18.02 -7.05 -4.14
N ALA A 36 18.41 -7.15 -5.42
CA ALA A 36 17.68 -6.56 -6.54
C ALA A 36 16.23 -7.10 -6.69
N ALA A 37 16.01 -8.38 -6.39
CA ALA A 37 14.67 -8.98 -6.44
C ALA A 37 13.74 -8.38 -5.38
N LEU A 38 14.25 -8.13 -4.17
CA LEU A 38 13.48 -7.51 -3.09
C LEU A 38 13.23 -6.02 -3.36
N ALA A 39 14.22 -5.30 -3.91
CA ALA A 39 14.05 -3.91 -4.35
C ALA A 39 12.94 -3.78 -5.42
N ALA A 40 12.94 -4.66 -6.42
CA ALA A 40 11.91 -4.69 -7.45
C ALA A 40 10.51 -5.02 -6.90
N ALA A 41 10.42 -5.98 -5.96
CA ALA A 41 9.16 -6.32 -5.30
C ALA A 41 8.64 -5.15 -4.43
N ASN A 42 9.51 -4.46 -3.70
CA ASN A 42 9.16 -3.27 -2.93
C ASN A 42 8.64 -2.14 -3.83
N GLY A 43 9.30 -1.87 -4.96
CA GLY A 43 8.85 -0.84 -5.90
C GLY A 43 7.44 -1.12 -6.45
N ARG A 44 7.18 -2.37 -6.84
CA ARG A 44 5.84 -2.81 -7.28
C ARG A 44 4.79 -2.69 -6.18
N PHE A 45 5.16 -2.99 -4.93
CA PHE A 45 4.26 -2.81 -3.81
C PHE A 45 3.91 -1.34 -3.58
N TRP A 46 4.93 -0.48 -3.50
CA TRP A 46 4.73 0.94 -3.19
C TRP A 46 3.93 1.67 -4.26
N THR A 47 4.16 1.36 -5.53
CA THR A 47 3.39 1.94 -6.65
C THR A 47 1.91 1.57 -6.56
N VAL A 48 1.58 0.29 -6.38
CA VAL A 48 0.19 -0.17 -6.25
C VAL A 48 -0.46 0.40 -4.98
N HIS A 49 0.28 0.44 -3.86
CA HIS A 49 -0.23 0.99 -2.62
C HIS A 49 -0.52 2.49 -2.73
N ALA A 50 0.38 3.27 -3.32
CA ALA A 50 0.19 4.69 -3.53
C ALA A 50 -1.05 4.98 -4.39
N VAL A 51 -1.24 4.26 -5.50
CA VAL A 51 -2.43 4.39 -6.34
C VAL A 51 -3.71 4.04 -5.55
N SER A 52 -3.67 2.98 -4.73
CA SER A 52 -4.82 2.59 -3.90
C SER A 52 -5.19 3.66 -2.86
N VAL A 53 -4.20 4.29 -2.22
CA VAL A 53 -4.43 5.38 -1.26
C VAL A 53 -5.05 6.58 -1.98
N LEU A 54 -4.51 6.98 -3.13
CA LEU A 54 -5.05 8.08 -3.94
C LEU A 54 -6.49 7.81 -4.38
N ALA A 55 -6.80 6.60 -4.85
CA ALA A 55 -8.15 6.21 -5.24
C ALA A 55 -9.13 6.26 -4.05
N THR A 56 -8.68 5.86 -2.86
CA THR A 56 -9.49 5.91 -1.64
C THR A 56 -9.81 7.35 -1.25
N VAL A 57 -8.82 8.23 -1.26
CA VAL A 57 -9.00 9.66 -0.97
C VAL A 57 -9.94 10.29 -1.99
N ALA A 58 -9.71 10.07 -3.29
CA ALA A 58 -10.57 10.58 -4.34
C ALA A 58 -12.03 10.10 -4.21
N SER A 59 -12.23 8.82 -3.89
CA SER A 59 -13.56 8.25 -3.66
C SER A 59 -14.25 8.87 -2.45
N ALA A 60 -13.53 9.06 -1.33
CA ALA A 60 -14.07 9.69 -0.13
C ALA A 60 -14.46 11.15 -0.40
N THR A 61 -13.63 11.91 -1.14
CA THR A 61 -13.95 13.27 -1.56
C THR A 61 -15.18 13.31 -2.46
N GLY A 62 -15.25 12.42 -3.46
CA GLY A 62 -16.41 12.33 -4.35
C GLY A 62 -17.70 12.01 -3.59
N LEU A 63 -17.65 11.06 -2.65
CA LEU A 63 -18.79 10.73 -1.80
C LEU A 63 -19.22 11.90 -0.93
N ALA A 64 -18.28 12.63 -0.33
CA ALA A 64 -18.56 13.80 0.49
C ALA A 64 -19.26 14.91 -0.32
N VAL A 65 -18.74 15.23 -1.51
CA VAL A 65 -19.34 16.22 -2.43
C VAL A 65 -20.74 15.78 -2.87
N HIS A 66 -20.90 14.51 -3.22
CA HIS A 66 -22.19 13.97 -3.65
C HIS A 66 -23.22 13.99 -2.51
N SER A 67 -22.79 13.63 -1.30
CA SER A 67 -23.63 13.66 -0.09
C SER A 67 -24.06 15.10 0.22
N TRP A 68 -23.14 16.06 0.13
CA TRP A 68 -23.43 17.48 0.31
C TRP A 68 -24.44 18.00 -0.72
N TYR A 69 -24.26 17.66 -2.00
CA TYR A 69 -25.19 18.03 -3.06
C TYR A 69 -26.60 17.48 -2.81
N LEU A 70 -26.73 16.20 -2.46
CA LEU A 70 -28.02 15.58 -2.13
C LEU A 70 -28.67 16.22 -0.92
N ALA A 71 -27.91 16.48 0.16
CA ALA A 71 -28.42 17.16 1.35
C ALA A 71 -28.99 18.54 1.01
N GLY A 72 -28.30 19.32 0.16
CA GLY A 72 -28.81 20.61 -0.31
C GLY A 72 -30.08 20.53 -1.16
N LYS A 73 -30.28 19.44 -1.90
CA LYS A 73 -31.51 19.20 -2.70
C LYS A 73 -32.68 18.71 -1.86
N LEU A 74 -32.43 18.05 -0.73
CA LEU A 74 -33.45 17.57 0.21
C LEU A 74 -33.87 18.63 1.23
N ALA A 75 -33.01 19.60 1.53
CA ALA A 75 -33.28 20.71 2.44
C ALA A 75 -34.02 21.90 1.78
N LEU A 76 -34.41 21.75 0.50
CA LEU A 76 -35.21 22.68 -0.29
C LEU A 76 -36.58 22.06 -0.58
#